data_AF-H9FKD7-F1
#
_entry.id   AF-H9FKD7-F1
#
_cell.length_a   1.000
_cell.length_b   1.000
_cell.length_c   1.000
_cell.angle_alpha   90.00
_cell.angle_beta   90.00
_cell.angle_gamma   90.00
#
_symmetry.space_group_name_H-M   'P 1'
#
loop_
_entity.id
_entity.type
_entity.pdbx_description
1 polymer ?
#
loop_
_entity_poly.entity_id
_entity_poly.type
_entity_poly.pdbx_seq_one_letter_code
_entity_poly.pdbx_strand_id
1 'polypeptide(L)'
;TPLAVNSAASLWGPYKDIWHKVGNALWRRQPEAVHLLDKILKKHKPDFISLFKNPPKNVQQHEKVQKASTEGVAIQGQQGTRLLPEQLIKEAFILSDLFDIGELAAVELLLAGEHQQPHFPGLTRGLVAVLLYWDGKRCIANSLKALIQSRRGKTWTLELSPELASMTTRFTDELMEQGLTYKVLTLVSQIDVNNEFEKLQRERGLGSEKHRKEVSDLIKECRQSLAESLFAWACQSPLGKEDTLLLIGHLERVTVEANGSLD
;
A
#
# COMPACT_ATOMS: atom_id res chain seq x y z
N THR A 1 -0.96 26.21 -17.89
CA THR A 1 -0.19 25.37 -16.94
C THR A 1 -1.04 24.14 -16.63
N PRO A 2 -0.69 22.93 -17.09
CA PRO A 2 -1.47 21.77 -16.71
C PRO A 2 -1.09 21.39 -15.28
N LEU A 3 -2.06 21.53 -14.38
CA LEU A 3 -2.01 21.01 -13.02
C LEU A 3 -1.62 19.54 -13.08
N ALA A 4 -0.53 19.19 -12.40
CA ALA A 4 -0.13 17.81 -12.18
C ALA A 4 -1.36 17.05 -11.69
N VAL A 5 -1.77 16.05 -12.46
CA VAL A 5 -2.83 15.11 -12.08
C VAL A 5 -2.27 14.35 -10.88
N ASN A 6 -2.57 14.83 -9.68
CA ASN A 6 -2.21 14.18 -8.43
C ASN A 6 -2.82 12.79 -8.45
N SER A 7 -2.02 11.81 -8.81
CA SER A 7 -2.30 10.37 -8.67
C SER A 7 -2.30 9.94 -7.19
N ALA A 8 -2.54 10.87 -6.26
CA ALA A 8 -2.11 10.83 -4.87
C ALA A 8 -3.28 10.86 -3.85
N ALA A 9 -4.53 10.72 -4.28
CA ALA A 9 -5.67 10.71 -3.35
C ALA A 9 -6.14 9.28 -3.01
N SER A 10 -6.24 8.39 -4.00
CA SER A 10 -6.81 7.06 -3.77
C SER A 10 -5.80 6.02 -3.26
N LEU A 11 -6.01 5.53 -2.04
CA LEU A 11 -5.14 4.60 -1.30
C LEU A 11 -5.39 3.10 -1.57
N TRP A 12 -6.40 2.74 -2.36
CA TRP A 12 -6.80 1.35 -2.53
C TRP A 12 -6.97 0.95 -4.00
N GLY A 13 -7.85 1.61 -4.74
CA GLY A 13 -8.18 1.26 -6.13
C GLY A 13 -6.95 1.17 -7.05
N PRO A 14 -6.09 2.21 -7.10
CA PRO A 14 -4.86 2.17 -7.90
C PRO A 14 -3.91 1.05 -7.48
N TYR A 15 -3.75 0.80 -6.18
CA TYR A 15 -2.84 -0.23 -5.67
C TYR A 15 -3.33 -1.64 -5.98
N LYS A 16 -4.65 -1.85 -5.94
CA LYS A 16 -5.28 -3.09 -6.39
C LYS A 16 -5.09 -3.32 -7.89
N ASP A 17 -5.19 -2.28 -8.73
CA ASP A 17 -4.91 -2.39 -10.16
C ASP A 17 -3.43 -2.75 -10.43
N ILE A 18 -2.48 -2.13 -9.72
CA ILE A 18 -1.05 -2.51 -9.79
C ILE A 18 -0.88 -4.00 -9.52
N TRP A 19 -1.44 -4.49 -8.41
CA TRP A 19 -1.35 -5.91 -8.04
C TRP A 19 -1.93 -6.83 -9.12
N HIS A 20 -3.08 -6.48 -9.68
CA HIS A 20 -3.68 -7.23 -10.80
C HIS A 20 -2.81 -7.23 -12.05
N LYS A 21 -2.20 -6.10 -12.43
CA LYS A 21 -1.31 -6.04 -13.60
C LYS A 21 -0.03 -6.85 -13.39
N VAL A 22 0.56 -6.79 -12.19
CA VAL A 22 1.70 -7.62 -11.81
C VAL A 22 1.34 -9.10 -11.96
N GLY A 23 0.19 -9.53 -11.41
CA GLY A 23 -0.21 -10.94 -11.51
C GLY A 23 -0.55 -11.42 -12.91
N ASN A 24 -1.17 -10.56 -13.74
CA ASN A 24 -1.45 -10.90 -15.14
C ASN A 24 -0.17 -11.04 -15.97
N ALA A 25 0.83 -10.19 -15.73
CA ALA A 25 2.11 -10.25 -16.44
C ALA A 25 2.98 -11.42 -15.98
N LEU A 26 3.12 -11.61 -14.66
CA LEU A 26 4.05 -12.59 -14.10
C LEU A 26 3.50 -14.02 -14.09
N TRP A 27 2.25 -14.22 -13.67
CA TRP A 27 1.68 -15.56 -13.49
C TRP A 27 0.79 -15.99 -14.64
N ARG A 28 -0.02 -15.09 -15.20
CA ARG A 28 -0.90 -15.42 -16.34
C ARG A 28 -0.19 -15.31 -17.70
N ARG A 29 1.01 -14.72 -17.73
CA ARG A 29 1.89 -14.59 -18.90
C ARG A 29 1.16 -14.03 -20.14
N GLN A 30 0.27 -13.08 -19.94
CA GLN A 30 -0.47 -12.43 -21.04
C GLN A 30 0.48 -11.48 -21.81
N PRO A 31 0.62 -11.61 -23.14
CA PRO A 31 1.55 -10.78 -23.92
C PRO A 31 1.28 -9.28 -23.78
N GLU A 32 0.02 -8.87 -23.80
CA GLU A 32 -0.40 -7.46 -23.69
C GLU A 32 -0.19 -6.91 -22.28
N ALA A 33 -0.09 -7.79 -21.27
CA ALA A 33 0.08 -7.38 -19.88
C ALA A 33 1.47 -6.80 -19.60
N VAL A 34 2.48 -7.13 -20.40
CA VAL A 34 3.85 -6.59 -20.24
C VAL A 34 3.86 -5.08 -20.50
N HIS A 35 3.24 -4.63 -21.60
CA HIS A 35 3.13 -3.21 -21.91
C HIS A 35 2.29 -2.44 -20.87
N LEU A 36 1.18 -3.03 -20.43
CA LEU A 36 0.32 -2.45 -19.40
C LEU A 36 1.06 -2.36 -18.04
N LEU A 37 1.88 -3.36 -17.71
CA LEU A 37 2.70 -3.35 -16.52
C LEU A 37 3.77 -2.24 -16.58
N ASP A 38 4.49 -2.10 -17.69
CA ASP A 38 5.49 -1.02 -17.84
C ASP A 38 4.84 0.36 -17.64
N LYS A 39 3.67 0.58 -18.25
CA LYS A 39 2.94 1.85 -18.11
C LYS A 39 2.51 2.12 -16.67
N ILE A 40 1.97 1.13 -15.96
CA ILE A 40 1.49 1.32 -14.59
C ILE A 40 2.66 1.49 -13.60
N LEU A 41 3.76 0.76 -13.79
CA LEU A 41 4.97 0.90 -12.96
C LEU A 41 5.60 2.28 -13.14
N LYS A 42 5.68 2.81 -14.37
CA LYS A 42 6.17 4.18 -14.60
C LYS A 42 5.30 5.23 -13.91
N LYS A 43 3.98 5.08 -13.99
CA LYS A 43 3.02 5.99 -13.35
C LYS A 43 3.14 5.97 -11.82
N HIS A 44 3.27 4.78 -11.23
CA HIS A 44 3.25 4.56 -9.79
C HIS A 44 4.64 4.33 -9.17
N LYS A 45 5.72 4.59 -9.92
CA LYS A 45 7.09 4.55 -9.39
C LYS A 45 7.27 5.38 -8.11
N PRO A 46 6.70 6.59 -7.98
CA PRO A 46 6.79 7.36 -6.72
C PRO A 46 6.19 6.64 -5.51
N ASP A 47 5.12 5.85 -5.70
CA ASP A 47 4.50 5.07 -4.61
C ASP A 47 5.45 3.97 -4.11
N PHE A 48 6.19 3.31 -5.01
CA PHE A 48 7.21 2.33 -4.64
C PHE A 48 8.47 2.96 -4.04
N ILE A 49 8.91 4.11 -4.55
CA ILE A 49 10.07 4.84 -3.99
C ILE A 49 9.77 5.29 -2.57
N SER A 50 8.60 5.89 -2.34
CA SER A 50 8.21 6.44 -1.05
C SER A 50 7.71 5.39 -0.06
N LEU A 51 7.31 4.21 -0.58
CA LEU A 51 6.86 2.99 0.11
C LEU A 51 6.02 3.24 1.37
N PHE A 52 4.71 2.97 1.26
CA PHE A 52 3.73 3.14 2.34
C PHE A 52 3.54 4.58 2.84
N LYS A 53 4.24 5.57 2.27
CA LYS A 53 4.00 6.99 2.59
C LYS A 53 2.55 7.38 2.29
N ASN A 54 1.88 7.95 3.27
CA ASN A 54 0.52 8.45 3.14
C ASN A 54 0.49 9.81 2.42
N PRO A 55 -0.55 10.11 1.64
CA PRO A 55 -0.82 11.46 1.15
C PRO A 55 -0.97 12.42 2.33
N PRO A 56 -0.22 13.52 2.38
CA PRO A 56 -0.23 14.40 3.54
C PRO A 56 -1.52 15.21 3.62
N LYS A 57 -1.88 15.62 4.84
CA LYS A 57 -2.93 16.62 5.09
C LYS A 57 -2.61 17.96 4.45
N ASN A 58 -3.65 18.68 4.05
CA ASN A 58 -3.51 19.96 3.36
C ASN A 58 -4.69 20.88 3.71
N VAL A 59 -4.38 22.12 4.14
CA VAL A 59 -5.37 23.15 4.49
C VAL A 59 -6.42 23.37 3.39
N GLN A 60 -6.02 23.36 2.12
CA GLN A 60 -6.94 23.50 0.99
C GLN A 60 -7.86 22.29 0.82
N GLN A 61 -7.38 21.08 1.12
CA GLN A 61 -8.22 19.88 1.09
C GLN A 61 -9.19 19.87 2.28
N HIS A 62 -8.69 20.24 3.45
CA HIS A 62 -9.44 20.41 4.68
C HIS A 62 -10.67 21.32 4.47
N GLU A 63 -10.46 22.55 3.97
CA GLU A 63 -11.53 23.51 3.72
C GLU A 63 -12.57 22.99 2.71
N LYS A 64 -12.10 22.33 1.63
CA LYS A 64 -12.97 21.74 0.60
C LYS A 64 -13.85 20.63 1.17
N VAL A 65 -13.27 19.73 1.97
CA VAL A 65 -14.01 18.62 2.57
C VAL A 65 -14.98 19.13 3.64
N GLN A 66 -14.59 20.14 4.41
CA GLN A 66 -15.46 20.78 5.41
C GLN A 66 -16.72 21.38 4.79
N LYS A 67 -16.61 21.98 3.60
CA LYS A 67 -17.72 22.60 2.86
C LYS A 67 -18.40 21.67 1.86
N ALA A 68 -18.05 20.37 1.84
CA ALA A 68 -18.53 19.44 0.84
C ALA A 68 -20.04 19.16 0.92
N SER A 69 -20.71 19.49 2.02
CA SER A 69 -22.18 19.38 2.15
C SER A 69 -22.93 20.49 1.41
N THR A 70 -22.29 21.62 1.11
CA THR A 70 -22.90 22.78 0.45
C THR A 70 -22.30 23.08 -0.92
N GLU A 71 -20.97 23.05 -1.04
CA GLU A 71 -20.24 23.38 -2.28
C GLU A 71 -19.90 22.13 -3.10
N GLY A 72 -19.95 20.96 -2.47
CA GLY A 72 -19.52 19.69 -3.05
C GLY A 72 -17.99 19.59 -3.17
N VAL A 73 -17.51 18.39 -3.44
CA VAL A 73 -16.09 18.12 -3.64
C VAL A 73 -15.88 17.30 -4.91
N ALA A 74 -14.81 17.58 -5.64
CA ALA A 74 -14.42 16.78 -6.81
C ALA A 74 -13.81 15.46 -6.33
N ILE A 75 -14.37 14.34 -6.80
CA ILE A 75 -13.87 12.99 -6.51
C ILE A 75 -13.10 12.48 -7.73
N GLN A 76 -11.94 11.85 -7.51
CA GLN A 76 -11.13 11.36 -8.61
C GLN A 76 -11.92 10.36 -9.48
N GLY A 77 -11.89 10.56 -10.79
CA GLY A 77 -12.59 9.70 -11.76
C GLY A 77 -14.08 10.01 -11.95
N GLN A 78 -14.64 10.97 -11.22
CA GLN A 78 -16.02 11.45 -11.42
C GLN A 78 -16.01 12.82 -12.12
N GLN A 79 -17.02 13.07 -12.94
CA GLN A 79 -17.22 14.39 -13.55
C GLN A 79 -18.01 15.28 -12.59
N GLY A 80 -17.52 16.50 -12.36
CA GLY A 80 -18.17 17.50 -11.50
C GLY A 80 -17.84 17.35 -10.01
N THR A 81 -18.52 18.14 -9.19
CA THR A 81 -18.47 18.07 -7.73
C THR A 81 -19.64 17.25 -7.19
N ARG A 82 -19.39 16.50 -6.12
CA ARG A 82 -20.39 15.70 -5.42
C ARG A 82 -20.66 16.29 -4.03
N LEU A 83 -21.93 16.52 -3.70
CA LEU A 83 -22.33 16.86 -2.34
C LEU A 83 -22.17 15.64 -1.43
N LEU A 84 -21.56 15.86 -0.26
CA LEU A 84 -21.32 14.80 0.72
C LEU A 84 -22.23 14.98 1.94
N PRO A 85 -22.84 13.89 2.45
CA PRO A 85 -23.58 13.94 3.72
C PRO A 85 -22.67 14.35 4.87
N GLU A 86 -23.18 15.14 5.82
CA GLU A 86 -22.39 15.60 6.98
C GLU A 86 -21.78 14.43 7.78
N GLN A 87 -22.49 13.31 7.87
CA GLN A 87 -21.99 12.12 8.54
C GLN A 87 -20.74 11.57 7.85
N LEU A 88 -20.72 11.52 6.52
CA LEU A 88 -19.56 11.06 5.75
C LEU A 88 -18.39 12.01 5.91
N ILE A 89 -18.64 13.32 5.94
CA ILE A 89 -17.60 14.33 6.18
C ILE A 89 -16.96 14.11 7.56
N LYS A 90 -17.77 13.93 8.61
CA LYS A 90 -17.27 13.65 9.98
C LYS A 90 -16.43 12.37 10.03
N GLU A 91 -16.91 11.30 9.40
CA GLU A 91 -16.17 10.03 9.32
C GLU A 91 -14.85 10.20 8.53
N ALA A 92 -14.81 11.04 7.50
CA ALA A 92 -13.60 11.30 6.73
C ALA A 92 -12.53 12.00 7.56
N PHE A 93 -12.93 12.95 8.41
CA PHE A 93 -12.00 13.58 9.36
C PHE A 93 -11.45 12.57 10.38
N ILE A 94 -12.31 11.71 10.94
CA ILE A 94 -11.86 10.64 11.85
C ILE A 94 -10.85 9.73 11.14
N LEU A 95 -11.13 9.31 9.90
CA LEU A 95 -10.24 8.43 9.13
C LEU A 95 -8.94 9.13 8.73
N SER A 96 -9.00 10.43 8.45
CA SER A 96 -7.87 11.30 8.16
C SER A 96 -6.93 11.44 9.35
N ASP A 97 -7.47 11.65 10.55
CA ASP A 97 -6.71 11.67 11.80
C ASP A 97 -6.17 10.29 12.16
N LEU A 98 -7.00 9.26 12.02
CA LEU A 98 -6.61 7.89 12.27
C LEU A 98 -5.41 7.49 11.41
N PHE A 99 -5.47 7.60 10.08
CA PHE A 99 -4.34 7.14 9.26
C PHE A 99 -3.27 8.19 8.97
N ASP A 100 -3.41 9.41 9.50
CA ASP A 100 -2.60 10.56 9.09
C ASP A 100 -2.53 10.68 7.56
N ILE A 101 -3.71 10.73 6.94
CA ILE A 101 -3.91 10.86 5.49
C ILE A 101 -4.67 12.15 5.20
N GLY A 102 -4.45 12.76 4.03
CA GLY A 102 -5.23 13.92 3.61
C GLY A 102 -6.73 13.66 3.56
N GLU A 103 -7.53 14.67 3.87
CA GLU A 103 -8.98 14.56 4.03
C GLU A 103 -9.66 14.09 2.73
N LEU A 104 -9.15 14.50 1.56
CA LEU A 104 -9.66 14.03 0.28
C LEU A 104 -9.39 12.53 0.08
N ALA A 105 -8.22 12.04 0.48
CA ALA A 105 -7.89 10.62 0.45
C ALA A 105 -8.79 9.80 1.39
N ALA A 106 -9.08 10.36 2.57
CA ALA A 106 -10.01 9.76 3.53
C ALA A 106 -11.45 9.68 2.98
N VAL A 107 -11.93 10.74 2.31
CA VAL A 107 -13.22 10.73 1.61
C VAL A 107 -13.26 9.63 0.55
N GLU A 108 -12.24 9.56 -0.32
CA GLU A 108 -12.19 8.54 -1.37
C GLU A 108 -12.14 7.12 -0.82
N LEU A 109 -11.40 6.91 0.28
CA LEU A 109 -11.32 5.63 0.95
C LEU A 109 -12.66 5.23 1.59
N LEU A 110 -13.40 6.16 2.20
CA LEU A 110 -14.75 5.91 2.71
C LEU A 110 -15.76 5.62 1.62
N LEU A 111 -15.69 6.34 0.49
CA LEU A 111 -16.55 6.08 -0.66
C LEU A 111 -16.25 4.70 -1.28
N ALA A 112 -14.98 4.29 -1.32
CA ALA A 112 -14.61 2.94 -1.69
C ALA A 112 -15.17 1.91 -0.68
N GLY A 113 -15.09 2.22 0.62
CA GLY A 113 -15.70 1.42 1.68
C GLY A 113 -17.19 1.22 1.48
N GLU A 114 -17.93 2.31 1.26
CA GLU A 114 -19.38 2.32 0.97
C GLU A 114 -19.72 1.49 -0.27
N HIS A 115 -18.94 1.64 -1.35
CA HIS A 115 -19.14 0.85 -2.57
C HIS A 115 -18.87 -0.65 -2.36
N GLN A 116 -17.91 -1.00 -1.49
CA GLN A 116 -17.56 -2.40 -1.21
C GLN A 116 -18.43 -3.05 -0.13
N GLN A 117 -19.17 -2.27 0.68
CA GLN A 117 -20.02 -2.77 1.77
C GLN A 117 -20.89 -3.99 1.43
N PRO A 118 -21.49 -4.13 0.22
CA PRO A 118 -22.27 -5.33 -0.12
C PRO A 118 -21.51 -6.66 0.04
N HIS A 119 -20.17 -6.65 -0.04
CA HIS A 119 -19.32 -7.83 0.15
C HIS A 119 -18.97 -8.09 1.63
N PHE A 120 -19.31 -7.17 2.52
CA PHE A 120 -18.96 -7.17 3.94
C PHE A 120 -20.21 -7.01 4.81
N PRO A 121 -21.10 -8.02 4.84
CA PRO A 121 -22.36 -7.93 5.56
C PRO A 121 -22.13 -7.68 7.06
N GLY A 122 -22.83 -6.69 7.60
CA GLY A 122 -22.73 -6.30 9.01
C GLY A 122 -21.60 -5.31 9.33
N LEU A 123 -20.81 -4.88 8.36
CA LEU A 123 -19.78 -3.84 8.55
C LEU A 123 -20.24 -2.47 8.05
N THR A 124 -19.92 -1.42 8.81
CA THR A 124 -20.11 -0.03 8.38
C THR A 124 -19.05 0.35 7.35
N ARG A 125 -19.30 1.38 6.52
CA ARG A 125 -18.32 1.83 5.50
C ARG A 125 -16.98 2.24 6.11
N GLY A 126 -16.97 2.75 7.34
CA GLY A 126 -15.74 3.07 8.08
C GLY A 126 -14.92 1.83 8.42
N LEU A 127 -15.55 0.75 8.89
CA LEU A 127 -14.88 -0.52 9.13
C LEU A 127 -14.36 -1.14 7.83
N VAL A 128 -15.17 -1.09 6.76
CA VAL A 128 -14.71 -1.53 5.44
C VAL A 128 -13.53 -0.69 4.96
N ALA A 129 -13.55 0.63 5.15
CA ALA A 129 -12.44 1.52 4.80
C ALA A 129 -11.13 1.18 5.54
N VAL A 130 -11.19 0.74 6.81
CA VAL A 130 -10.02 0.21 7.54
C VAL A 130 -9.45 -1.03 6.85
N LEU A 131 -10.31 -1.97 6.43
CA LEU A 131 -9.87 -3.14 5.66
C LEU A 131 -9.24 -2.73 4.32
N LEU A 132 -9.86 -1.80 3.59
CA LEU A 132 -9.36 -1.35 2.29
C LEU A 132 -8.03 -0.61 2.41
N TYR A 133 -7.80 0.14 3.49
CA TYR A 133 -6.51 0.79 3.76
C TYR A 133 -5.38 -0.23 3.80
N TRP A 134 -5.52 -1.25 4.65
CA TRP A 134 -4.52 -2.30 4.81
C TRP A 134 -4.43 -3.22 3.60
N ASP A 135 -5.54 -3.50 2.90
CA ASP A 135 -5.53 -4.23 1.63
C ASP A 135 -4.75 -3.48 0.55
N GLY A 136 -4.84 -2.15 0.50
CA GLY A 136 -4.06 -1.31 -0.41
C GLY A 136 -2.56 -1.40 -0.12
N LYS A 137 -2.16 -1.30 1.16
CA LYS A 137 -0.77 -1.50 1.60
C LYS A 137 -0.27 -2.90 1.24
N ARG A 138 -1.09 -3.92 1.48
CA ARG A 138 -0.81 -5.30 1.12
C ARG A 138 -0.56 -5.46 -0.38
N CYS A 139 -1.39 -4.85 -1.21
CA CYS A 139 -1.25 -4.90 -2.66
C CYS A 139 0.10 -4.32 -3.12
N ILE A 140 0.57 -3.21 -2.52
CA ILE A 140 1.91 -2.66 -2.81
C ILE A 140 3.03 -3.58 -2.34
N ALA A 141 2.97 -4.10 -1.11
CA ALA A 141 3.99 -4.99 -0.57
C ALA A 141 4.12 -6.29 -1.38
N ASN A 142 2.99 -6.91 -1.70
CA ASN A 142 2.96 -8.11 -2.53
C ASN A 142 3.43 -7.85 -3.97
N SER A 143 3.07 -6.70 -4.55
CA SER A 143 3.58 -6.29 -5.87
C SER A 143 5.10 -6.12 -5.85
N LEU A 144 5.65 -5.45 -4.84
CA LEU A 144 7.09 -5.27 -4.67
C LEU A 144 7.81 -6.62 -4.61
N LYS A 145 7.33 -7.52 -3.74
CA LYS A 145 7.87 -8.87 -3.59
C LYS A 145 7.90 -9.62 -4.93
N ALA A 146 6.78 -9.64 -5.64
CA ALA A 146 6.66 -10.34 -6.92
C ALA A 146 7.56 -9.73 -8.01
N LEU A 147 7.67 -8.40 -8.05
CA LEU A 147 8.59 -7.70 -8.96
C LEU A 147 10.05 -8.05 -8.67
N ILE A 148 10.45 -8.13 -7.40
CA ILE A 148 11.80 -8.55 -7.02
C ILE A 148 12.02 -10.02 -7.37
N GLN A 149 11.07 -10.92 -7.11
CA GLN A 149 11.22 -12.34 -7.47
C GLN A 149 11.38 -12.55 -8.99
N SER A 150 10.73 -11.70 -9.80
CA SER A 150 10.76 -11.77 -11.26
C SER A 150 11.98 -11.12 -11.92
N ARG A 151 12.89 -10.51 -11.14
CA ARG A 151 14.14 -9.96 -11.67
C ARG A 151 15.06 -11.06 -12.18
N ARG A 152 16.06 -10.69 -12.97
CA ARG A 152 17.18 -11.57 -13.32
C ARG A 152 18.05 -11.81 -12.09
N GLY A 153 18.35 -13.07 -11.79
CA GLY A 153 19.11 -13.45 -10.61
C GLY A 153 19.48 -14.92 -10.56
N LYS A 154 19.89 -15.37 -9.37
CA LYS A 154 20.47 -16.69 -9.14
C LYS A 154 19.44 -17.78 -8.83
N THR A 155 18.49 -17.51 -7.94
CA THR A 155 17.66 -18.56 -7.32
C THR A 155 16.37 -18.82 -8.07
N TRP A 156 15.63 -17.78 -8.46
CA TRP A 156 14.35 -17.96 -9.16
C TRP A 156 14.46 -17.60 -10.62
N THR A 157 14.08 -18.55 -11.47
CA THR A 157 13.87 -18.32 -12.90
C THR A 157 12.41 -18.62 -13.20
N LEU A 158 11.57 -17.58 -13.21
CA LEU A 158 10.12 -17.70 -13.46
C LEU A 158 9.77 -17.94 -14.96
N GLU A 159 10.77 -18.31 -15.77
CA GLU A 159 10.67 -18.48 -17.24
C GLU A 159 9.95 -17.32 -17.95
N LEU A 160 10.24 -16.10 -17.50
CA LEU A 160 9.62 -14.90 -18.05
C LEU A 160 10.29 -14.51 -19.37
N SER A 161 9.57 -13.72 -20.18
CA SER A 161 10.17 -13.15 -21.38
C SER A 161 11.39 -12.29 -21.01
N PRO A 162 12.44 -12.24 -21.87
CA PRO A 162 13.63 -11.43 -21.61
C PRO A 162 13.32 -9.95 -21.38
N GLU A 163 12.29 -9.45 -22.05
CA GLU A 163 11.76 -8.08 -21.90
C GLU A 163 11.20 -7.85 -20.51
N LEU A 164 10.30 -8.73 -20.03
CA LEU A 164 9.68 -8.60 -18.72
C LEU A 164 10.72 -8.69 -17.60
N ALA A 165 11.63 -9.66 -17.67
CA ALA A 165 12.71 -9.79 -16.70
C ALA A 165 13.65 -8.56 -16.71
N SER A 166 13.92 -7.96 -17.87
CA SER A 166 14.74 -6.75 -17.98
C SER A 166 14.03 -5.54 -17.34
N MET A 167 12.73 -5.38 -17.63
CA MET A 167 11.91 -4.31 -17.09
C MET A 167 11.83 -4.36 -15.56
N THR A 168 11.55 -5.52 -14.97
CA THR A 168 11.45 -5.70 -13.51
C THR A 168 12.82 -5.54 -12.84
N THR A 169 13.89 -6.01 -13.48
CA THR A 169 15.27 -5.79 -13.00
C THR A 169 15.58 -4.30 -12.92
N ARG A 170 15.42 -3.54 -14.01
CA ARG A 170 15.67 -2.09 -14.02
C ARG A 170 14.81 -1.36 -12.99
N PHE A 171 13.52 -1.67 -12.92
CA PHE A 171 12.61 -1.03 -11.98
C PHE A 171 13.04 -1.27 -10.53
N THR A 172 13.41 -2.50 -10.17
CA THR A 172 13.81 -2.84 -8.80
C THR A 172 15.21 -2.32 -8.45
N ASP A 173 16.14 -2.26 -9.41
CA ASP A 173 17.44 -1.60 -9.23
C ASP A 173 17.28 -0.12 -8.88
N GLU A 174 16.43 0.60 -9.60
CA GLU A 174 16.11 2.01 -9.32
C GLU A 174 15.50 2.19 -7.92
N LEU A 175 14.67 1.25 -7.44
CA LEU A 175 14.16 1.31 -6.06
C LEU A 175 15.27 1.12 -5.04
N MET A 176 16.21 0.22 -5.32
CA MET A 176 17.32 -0.05 -4.41
C MET A 176 18.28 1.13 -4.30
N GLU A 177 18.61 1.77 -5.42
CA GLU A 177 19.37 3.04 -5.46
C GLU A 177 18.69 4.16 -4.66
N GLN A 178 17.37 4.13 -4.55
CA GLN A 178 16.59 5.07 -3.74
C GLN A 178 16.51 4.66 -2.26
N GLY A 179 17.28 3.66 -1.81
CA GLY A 179 17.35 3.21 -0.42
C GLY A 179 16.17 2.33 0.01
N LEU A 180 15.78 1.38 -0.84
CA LEU A 180 14.67 0.46 -0.52
C LEU A 180 14.94 -0.38 0.74
N THR A 181 16.17 -0.85 0.97
CA THR A 181 16.52 -1.63 2.17
C THR A 181 16.16 -0.91 3.45
N TYR A 182 16.62 0.33 3.61
CA TYR A 182 16.32 1.14 4.78
C TYR A 182 14.81 1.31 4.99
N LYS A 183 14.05 1.59 3.92
CA LYS A 183 12.59 1.78 4.01
C LYS A 183 11.87 0.51 4.43
N VAL A 184 12.22 -0.63 3.83
CA VAL A 184 11.62 -1.91 4.19
C VAL A 184 11.90 -2.26 5.65
N LEU A 185 13.16 -2.16 6.10
CA LEU A 185 13.52 -2.47 7.49
C LEU A 185 12.84 -1.52 8.49
N THR A 186 12.74 -0.23 8.14
CA THR A 186 12.01 0.76 8.95
C THR A 186 10.54 0.36 9.10
N LEU A 187 9.87 0.01 7.99
CA LEU A 187 8.46 -0.39 8.02
C LEU A 187 8.26 -1.71 8.77
N VAL A 188 9.11 -2.72 8.57
CA VAL A 188 9.04 -3.99 9.30
C VAL A 188 9.19 -3.79 10.82
N SER A 189 9.96 -2.79 11.24
CA SER A 189 10.12 -2.43 12.66
C SER A 189 8.96 -1.61 13.23
N GLN A 190 8.19 -0.91 12.38
CA GLN A 190 7.12 0.00 12.80
C GLN A 190 5.73 -0.64 12.72
N ILE A 191 5.52 -1.55 11.77
CA ILE A 191 4.23 -2.22 11.58
C ILE A 191 4.09 -3.29 12.66
N ASP A 192 3.28 -2.98 13.66
CA ASP A 192 2.91 -3.89 14.74
C ASP A 192 1.39 -3.94 14.91
N VAL A 193 0.86 -5.15 15.08
CA VAL A 193 -0.58 -5.38 15.18
C VAL A 193 -1.16 -4.74 16.44
N ASN A 194 -0.44 -4.82 17.57
CA ASN A 194 -0.95 -4.31 18.84
C ASN A 194 -1.05 -2.79 18.81
N ASN A 195 0.01 -2.10 18.36
CA ASN A 195 0.03 -0.65 18.21
C ASN A 195 -1.07 -0.16 17.27
N GLU A 196 -1.28 -0.82 16.13
CA GLU A 196 -2.36 -0.47 15.20
C GLU A 196 -3.74 -0.77 15.77
N PHE A 197 -3.90 -1.83 16.56
CA PHE A 197 -5.16 -2.14 17.22
C PHE A 197 -5.51 -1.14 18.32
N GLU A 198 -4.54 -0.71 19.13
CA GLU A 198 -4.75 0.34 20.12
C GLU A 198 -5.24 1.63 19.48
N LYS A 199 -4.60 2.00 18.37
CA LYS A 199 -4.95 3.18 17.57
C LYS A 199 -6.36 3.07 16.97
N LEU A 200 -6.69 1.93 16.35
CA LEU A 200 -8.03 1.66 15.80
C LEU A 200 -9.10 1.61 16.89
N GLN A 201 -8.80 1.06 18.06
CA GLN A 201 -9.74 0.94 19.17
C GLN A 201 -10.17 2.31 19.72
N ARG A 202 -9.26 3.30 19.76
CA ARG A 202 -9.56 4.67 20.20
C ARG A 202 -10.63 5.34 19.33
N GLU A 203 -10.55 5.15 18.03
CA GLU A 203 -11.47 5.74 17.04
C GLU A 203 -12.65 4.81 16.66
N ARG A 204 -12.89 3.75 17.44
CA ARG A 204 -13.93 2.74 17.16
C ARG A 204 -13.81 2.09 15.77
N GLY A 205 -12.58 2.01 15.25
CA GLY A 205 -12.22 1.38 13.97
C GLY A 205 -12.13 -0.15 14.00
N LEU A 206 -12.47 -0.79 15.12
CA LEU A 206 -12.52 -2.25 15.25
C LEU A 206 -13.96 -2.74 15.44
N GLY A 207 -14.42 -3.58 14.51
CA GLY A 207 -15.72 -4.25 14.55
C GLY A 207 -15.72 -5.58 15.30
N SER A 208 -16.44 -6.56 14.73
CA SER A 208 -16.57 -7.92 15.26
C SER A 208 -15.24 -8.68 15.33
N GLU A 209 -15.23 -9.83 16.00
CA GLU A 209 -14.05 -10.71 16.06
C GLU A 209 -13.54 -11.09 14.66
N LYS A 210 -14.47 -11.35 13.72
CA LYS A 210 -14.13 -11.61 12.31
C LYS A 210 -13.38 -10.43 11.69
N HIS A 211 -13.90 -9.20 11.87
CA HIS A 211 -13.24 -8.00 11.35
C HIS A 211 -11.87 -7.78 11.97
N ARG A 212 -11.74 -7.96 13.30
CA ARG A 212 -10.45 -7.87 14.01
C ARG A 212 -9.45 -8.85 13.40
N LYS A 213 -9.84 -10.11 13.20
CA LYS A 213 -8.99 -11.11 12.55
C LYS A 213 -8.56 -10.68 11.15
N GLU A 214 -9.50 -10.24 10.31
CA GLU A 214 -9.18 -9.80 8.94
C GLU A 214 -8.19 -8.61 8.92
N VAL A 215 -8.36 -7.63 9.80
CA VAL A 215 -7.41 -6.50 9.93
C VAL A 215 -6.03 -6.99 10.40
N SER A 216 -5.98 -7.85 11.43
CA SER A 216 -4.72 -8.43 11.92
C SER A 216 -4.00 -9.19 10.81
N ASP A 217 -4.71 -10.03 10.06
CA ASP A 217 -4.13 -10.85 9.00
C ASP A 217 -3.56 -9.96 7.89
N LEU A 218 -4.25 -8.87 7.49
CA LEU A 218 -3.73 -7.91 6.51
C LEU A 218 -2.47 -7.19 6.99
N ILE A 219 -2.42 -6.76 8.26
CA ILE A 219 -1.24 -6.10 8.85
C ILE A 219 -0.04 -7.05 8.84
N LYS A 220 -0.24 -8.28 9.32
CA LYS A 220 0.80 -9.32 9.35
C LYS A 220 1.30 -9.65 7.96
N GLU A 221 0.40 -9.81 6.98
CA GLU A 221 0.76 -10.10 5.60
C GLU A 221 1.56 -8.95 4.96
N CYS A 222 1.25 -7.69 5.27
CA CYS A 222 2.04 -6.54 4.84
C CYS A 222 3.47 -6.63 5.37
N ARG A 223 3.62 -6.79 6.69
CA ARG A 223 4.92 -6.89 7.36
C ARG A 223 5.74 -8.04 6.79
N GLN A 224 5.13 -9.22 6.65
CA GLN A 224 5.76 -10.41 6.08
C GLN A 224 6.20 -10.17 4.63
N SER A 225 5.33 -9.63 3.77
CA SER A 225 5.65 -9.41 2.35
C SER A 225 6.77 -8.39 2.14
N LEU A 226 6.87 -7.41 3.03
CA LEU A 226 7.99 -6.48 3.08
C LEU A 226 9.30 -7.20 3.44
N ALA A 227 9.32 -8.01 4.50
CA ALA A 227 10.50 -8.81 4.86
C ALA A 227 10.90 -9.79 3.74
N GLU A 228 9.92 -10.48 3.15
CA GLU A 228 10.11 -11.38 2.02
C GLU A 228 10.64 -10.66 0.77
N SER A 229 10.39 -9.36 0.61
CA SER A 229 10.96 -8.57 -0.49
C SER A 229 12.48 -8.46 -0.37
N LEU A 230 13.02 -8.26 0.84
CA LEU A 230 14.48 -8.22 1.06
C LEU A 230 15.10 -9.61 1.00
N PHE A 231 14.42 -10.62 1.56
CA PHE A 231 14.82 -12.00 1.36
C PHE A 231 14.91 -12.33 -0.13
N ALA A 232 13.88 -11.95 -0.90
CA ALA A 232 13.84 -12.18 -2.33
C ALA A 232 14.97 -11.47 -3.07
N TRP A 233 15.26 -10.24 -2.67
CA TRP A 233 16.41 -9.54 -3.23
C TRP A 233 17.70 -10.31 -2.98
N ALA A 234 17.98 -10.69 -1.73
CA ALA A 234 19.22 -11.38 -1.34
C ALA A 234 19.41 -12.74 -2.04
N CYS A 235 18.32 -13.47 -2.33
CA CYS A 235 18.37 -14.69 -3.13
C CYS A 235 18.73 -14.42 -4.59
N GLN A 236 18.20 -13.35 -5.19
CA GLN A 236 18.43 -13.05 -6.61
C GLN A 236 19.73 -12.30 -6.87
N SER A 237 20.18 -11.46 -5.94
CA SER A 237 21.33 -10.57 -6.08
C SER A 237 22.00 -10.32 -4.73
N PRO A 238 23.34 -10.22 -4.68
CA PRO A 238 24.02 -9.87 -3.44
C PRO A 238 23.58 -8.48 -2.96
N LEU A 239 23.41 -8.31 -1.64
CA LEU A 239 23.23 -7.00 -1.03
C LEU A 239 24.56 -6.22 -1.06
N GLY A 240 24.47 -4.90 -1.25
CA GLY A 240 25.63 -4.03 -1.10
C GLY A 240 26.13 -3.99 0.34
N LYS A 241 27.35 -3.47 0.55
CA LYS A 241 27.93 -3.36 1.90
C LYS A 241 27.02 -2.58 2.85
N GLU A 242 26.55 -1.41 2.43
CA GLU A 242 25.70 -0.54 3.25
C GLU A 242 24.35 -1.22 3.59
N ASP A 243 23.70 -1.84 2.59
CA ASP A 243 22.46 -2.59 2.81
C ASP A 243 22.65 -3.78 3.75
N THR A 244 23.79 -4.46 3.65
CA THR A 244 24.14 -5.58 4.54
C THR A 244 24.32 -5.10 5.97
N LEU A 245 24.99 -3.97 6.18
CA LEU A 245 25.15 -3.37 7.51
C LEU A 245 23.82 -2.92 8.10
N LEU A 246 22.93 -2.34 7.29
CA LEU A 246 21.56 -2.00 7.73
C LEU A 246 20.78 -3.23 8.19
N LEU A 247 20.88 -4.34 7.45
CA LEU A 247 20.23 -5.60 7.80
C LEU A 247 20.80 -6.17 9.11
N ILE A 248 22.13 -6.21 9.26
CA ILE A 248 22.78 -6.69 10.50
C ILE A 248 22.34 -5.83 11.68
N GLY A 249 22.40 -4.50 11.56
CA GLY A 249 21.99 -3.59 12.65
C GLY A 249 20.49 -3.66 12.96
N HIS A 250 19.65 -4.06 12.01
CA HIS A 250 18.26 -4.39 12.32
C HIS A 250 18.17 -5.69 13.14
N LEU A 251 18.82 -6.78 12.68
CA LEU A 251 18.81 -8.08 13.37
C LEU A 251 19.38 -8.02 14.79
N GLU A 252 20.37 -7.17 15.06
CA GLU A 252 20.91 -6.96 16.42
C GLU A 252 19.88 -6.39 17.41
N ARG A 253 18.84 -5.73 16.91
CA ARG A 253 17.79 -5.09 17.73
C ARG A 253 16.52 -5.92 17.86
N VAL A 254 16.35 -6.93 17.01
CA VAL A 254 15.16 -7.77 17.03
C VAL A 254 15.36 -8.91 18.01
N THR A 255 14.42 -9.06 18.95
CA THR A 255 14.37 -10.20 19.85
C THR A 255 13.74 -11.39 19.16
N VAL A 256 14.39 -12.56 19.27
CA VAL A 256 13.84 -13.81 18.77
C VAL A 256 12.78 -14.28 19.77
N GLU A 257 11.55 -14.46 19.31
CA GLU A 257 10.48 -15.10 20.07
C GLU A 257 10.83 -16.57 20.37
N ALA A 258 10.21 -17.15 21.40
CA ALA A 258 10.53 -18.50 21.88
C ALA A 258 10.34 -19.63 20.83
N ASN A 259 9.58 -19.38 19.77
CA ASN A 259 9.34 -20.28 18.63
C ASN A 259 10.33 -20.08 17.46
N GLY A 260 11.30 -19.16 17.60
CA GLY A 260 12.25 -18.81 16.55
C GLY A 260 11.76 -17.78 15.53
N SER A 261 10.55 -17.21 15.66
CA SER A 261 10.16 -16.03 14.87
C SER A 261 10.83 -14.77 15.40
N LEU A 262 11.00 -13.81 14.50
CA LEU A 262 11.48 -12.48 14.82
C LEU A 262 10.27 -11.60 15.17
N ASP A 263 10.28 -11.02 16.38
CA ASP A 263 9.23 -10.11 16.87
C ASP A 263 9.09 -8.88 15.97
#